data_AF-A0A7L5AMT2-F1
#
_entry.id   AF-A0A7L5AMT2-F1
#
_cell.length_a   1.000
_cell.length_b   1.000
_cell.length_c   1.000
_cell.angle_alpha   90.00
_cell.angle_beta   90.00
_cell.angle_gamma   90.00
#
_symmetry.space_group_name_H-M   'P 1'
#
loop_
_entity.id
_entity.type
_entity.pdbx_description
1 polymer ?
#
loop_
_entity_poly.entity_id
_entity_poly.type
_entity_poly.pdbx_seq_one_letter_code
_entity_poly.pdbx_strand_id
1 'polypeptide(L)'
;MPLYPTGSQAGANAARLSNIVNAARRPAVSQQNSTARKIVIVIAEGTTAARAANASALLALTIGARHADLIGPDVPDADGRMHAGISDTPVPVLVAPASQLAELAQAQPPIEVIGFTKTAAGAHTYDKYTRALAAVASADLDYLAVALVGPRAQVTSLTGSLPLFR
;
A
#
# COMPACT_ATOMS: atom_id res chain seq x y z
N MET A 1 -22.11 -31.16 59.76
CA MET A 1 -22.10 -29.93 58.94
C MET A 1 -21.24 -28.88 59.63
N PRO A 2 -20.15 -28.42 59.00
CA PRO A 2 -19.67 -27.06 59.19
C PRO A 2 -19.68 -26.28 57.87
N LEU A 3 -20.04 -25.01 57.99
CA LEU A 3 -20.20 -24.02 56.93
C LEU A 3 -18.84 -23.50 56.49
N TYR A 4 -18.61 -23.39 55.17
CA TYR A 4 -17.49 -22.66 54.59
C TYR A 4 -17.62 -21.15 54.86
N PRO A 5 -16.51 -20.42 55.12
CA PRO A 5 -16.49 -18.98 54.99
C PRO A 5 -16.30 -18.60 53.51
N THR A 6 -17.26 -17.86 52.95
CA THR A 6 -17.16 -17.23 51.63
C THR A 6 -16.28 -15.98 51.73
N GLY A 7 -14.98 -16.15 51.48
CA GLY A 7 -14.03 -15.07 51.32
C GLY A 7 -14.21 -14.31 49.99
N SER A 8 -14.29 -12.99 50.12
CA SER A 8 -14.18 -11.92 49.10
C SER A 8 -13.57 -12.32 47.73
N GLN A 9 -14.43 -12.45 46.72
CA GLN A 9 -14.09 -12.52 45.29
C GLN A 9 -14.13 -11.12 44.61
N ALA A 10 -14.10 -10.03 45.37
CA ALA A 10 -14.14 -8.67 44.81
C ALA A 10 -12.75 -8.08 44.52
N GLY A 11 -11.70 -8.53 45.24
CA GLY A 11 -10.34 -7.99 45.10
C GLY A 11 -9.53 -8.54 43.93
N ALA A 12 -9.80 -9.77 43.49
CA ALA A 12 -9.02 -10.44 42.45
C ALA A 12 -9.33 -9.95 41.03
N ASN A 13 -10.52 -9.38 40.80
CA ASN A 13 -10.93 -8.89 39.48
C ASN A 13 -10.43 -7.47 39.18
N ALA A 14 -10.29 -6.63 40.20
CA ALA A 14 -9.72 -5.28 40.06
C ALA A 14 -8.23 -5.32 39.69
N ALA A 15 -7.46 -6.25 40.29
CA ALA A 15 -6.04 -6.43 40.00
C ALA A 15 -5.76 -6.96 38.58
N ARG A 16 -6.67 -7.77 38.01
CA ARG A 16 -6.58 -8.22 36.61
C ARG A 16 -6.88 -7.11 35.61
N LEU A 17 -7.83 -6.22 35.92
CA LEU A 17 -8.16 -5.08 35.07
C LEU A 17 -7.06 -4.00 35.09
N SER A 18 -6.44 -3.74 36.24
CA SER A 18 -5.30 -2.82 36.32
C SER A 18 -4.04 -3.34 35.59
N ASN A 19 -3.87 -4.67 35.48
CA ASN A 19 -2.76 -5.26 34.73
C ASN A 19 -2.97 -5.21 33.21
N ILE A 20 -4.22 -5.16 32.72
CA ILE A 20 -4.53 -4.97 31.29
C ILE A 20 -4.30 -3.50 30.88
N VAL A 21 -4.61 -2.55 31.76
CA VAL A 21 -4.44 -1.11 31.47
C VAL A 21 -2.97 -0.67 31.48
N ASN A 22 -2.09 -1.31 32.28
CA ASN A 22 -0.67 -0.95 32.34
C ASN A 22 0.25 -1.71 31.37
N ALA A 23 -0.17 -2.86 30.82
CA ALA A 23 0.60 -3.59 29.80
C ALA A 23 0.54 -2.94 28.40
N ALA A 24 -0.35 -1.96 28.20
CA ALA A 24 -0.57 -1.26 26.93
C ALA A 24 0.29 0.00 26.74
N ARG A 25 1.17 0.36 27.68
CA ARG A 25 2.21 1.39 27.44
C ARG A 25 3.47 0.74 26.89
N ARG A 26 3.40 0.24 25.66
CA ARG A 26 4.58 -0.07 24.84
C ARG A 26 4.94 1.17 24.01
N PRO A 27 6.25 1.39 23.75
CA PRO A 27 6.74 2.67 23.28
C PRO A 27 6.07 3.01 21.96
N ALA A 28 5.78 4.31 21.77
CA ALA A 28 5.38 4.84 20.49
C ALA A 28 6.28 4.23 19.42
N VAL A 29 5.69 3.46 18.50
CA VAL A 29 6.32 3.13 17.22
C VAL A 29 6.92 4.45 16.75
N SER A 30 8.23 4.48 16.58
CA SER A 30 8.94 5.68 16.14
C SER A 30 8.28 6.17 14.86
N GLN A 31 7.39 7.17 14.97
CA GLN A 31 6.68 7.84 13.88
C GLN A 31 7.66 8.68 13.05
N GLN A 32 8.79 8.12 12.67
CA GLN A 32 9.79 8.82 11.89
C GLN A 32 9.36 8.83 10.42
N ASN A 33 8.59 9.88 10.09
CA ASN A 33 8.37 10.47 8.77
C ASN A 33 7.58 9.69 7.71
N SER A 34 6.26 9.48 7.94
CA SER A 34 5.32 9.19 6.84
C SER A 34 5.15 10.35 5.84
N THR A 35 5.72 11.53 6.11
CA THR A 35 5.64 12.73 5.25
C THR A 35 6.75 12.82 4.20
N ALA A 36 7.86 12.08 4.37
CA ALA A 36 9.03 12.21 3.50
C ALA A 36 8.88 11.41 2.20
N ARG A 37 8.13 10.30 2.22
CA ARG A 37 7.88 9.43 1.06
C ARG A 37 6.50 9.74 0.47
N LYS A 38 6.36 9.57 -0.84
CA LYS A 38 5.07 9.59 -1.55
C LYS A 38 5.00 8.41 -2.50
N ILE A 39 3.80 7.85 -2.60
CA ILE A 39 3.46 6.77 -3.51
C ILE A 39 2.32 7.29 -4.38
N VAL A 40 2.40 7.07 -5.69
CA VAL A 40 1.34 7.44 -6.64
C VAL A 40 1.22 6.33 -7.66
N ILE A 41 -0.02 5.96 -8.02
CA ILE A 41 -0.30 5.12 -9.18
C ILE A 41 -0.91 6.02 -10.25
N VAL A 42 -0.40 5.98 -11.47
CA VAL A 42 -0.93 6.72 -12.62
C VAL A 42 -1.45 5.73 -13.66
N ILE A 43 -2.71 5.87 -14.04
CA ILE A 43 -3.41 5.02 -15.00
C ILE A 43 -3.48 5.73 -16.36
N ALA A 44 -3.35 4.98 -17.45
CA ALA A 44 -3.54 5.51 -18.79
C ALA A 44 -4.99 6.00 -19.00
N GLU A 45 -5.14 7.17 -19.60
CA GLU A 45 -6.45 7.70 -20.02
C GLU A 45 -7.23 6.70 -20.88
N GLY A 46 -8.57 6.73 -20.76
CA GLY A 46 -9.47 5.82 -21.46
C GLY A 46 -9.52 4.39 -20.90
N THR A 47 -8.77 4.10 -19.82
CA THR A 47 -8.86 2.81 -19.11
C THR A 47 -10.18 2.71 -18.35
N THR A 48 -10.89 1.59 -18.49
CA THR A 48 -12.13 1.34 -17.75
C THR A 48 -11.87 1.20 -16.25
N ALA A 49 -12.83 1.57 -15.41
CA ALA A 49 -12.71 1.48 -13.95
C ALA A 49 -12.29 0.07 -13.47
N ALA A 50 -12.85 -0.99 -14.05
CA ALA A 50 -12.48 -2.37 -13.72
C ALA A 50 -11.00 -2.68 -14.03
N ARG A 51 -10.48 -2.22 -15.18
CA ARG A 51 -9.07 -2.41 -15.54
C ARG A 51 -8.14 -1.56 -14.68
N ALA A 52 -8.53 -0.33 -14.38
CA ALA A 52 -7.79 0.57 -13.50
C ALA A 52 -7.68 0.00 -12.08
N ALA A 53 -8.78 -0.53 -11.52
CA ALA A 53 -8.81 -1.17 -10.22
C ALA A 53 -7.87 -2.38 -10.16
N ASN A 54 -7.95 -3.28 -11.15
CA ASN A 54 -7.07 -4.45 -11.22
C ASN A 54 -5.59 -4.06 -11.35
N ALA A 55 -5.26 -3.12 -12.24
CA ALA A 55 -3.89 -2.63 -12.39
C ALA A 55 -3.35 -2.00 -11.10
N SER A 56 -4.18 -1.19 -10.43
CA SER A 56 -3.82 -0.57 -9.16
C SER A 56 -3.58 -1.62 -8.07
N ALA A 57 -4.40 -2.67 -8.00
CA ALA A 57 -4.22 -3.76 -7.05
C ALA A 57 -2.92 -4.53 -7.28
N LEU A 58 -2.59 -4.90 -8.52
CA LEU A 58 -1.34 -5.59 -8.86
C LEU A 58 -0.10 -4.74 -8.55
N LEU A 59 -0.15 -3.44 -8.85
CA LEU A 59 0.90 -2.50 -8.51
C LEU A 59 1.03 -2.35 -6.99
N ALA A 60 -0.08 -2.21 -6.26
CA ALA A 60 -0.09 -2.12 -4.80
C ALA A 60 0.48 -3.38 -4.12
N LEU A 61 0.18 -4.57 -4.63
CA LEU A 61 0.79 -5.83 -4.17
C LEU A 61 2.32 -5.81 -4.32
N THR A 62 2.80 -5.34 -5.47
CA THR A 62 4.24 -5.23 -5.74
C THR A 62 4.89 -4.18 -4.84
N ILE A 63 4.25 -3.02 -4.64
CA ILE A 63 4.71 -1.98 -3.72
C ILE A 63 4.81 -2.53 -2.29
N GLY A 64 3.75 -3.15 -1.78
CA GLY A 64 3.72 -3.69 -0.42
C GLY A 64 4.77 -4.78 -0.18
N ALA A 65 5.04 -5.61 -1.20
CA ALA A 65 6.10 -6.62 -1.12
C ALA A 65 7.52 -6.01 -1.06
N ARG A 66 7.72 -4.83 -1.68
CA ARG A 66 9.03 -4.17 -1.76
C ARG A 66 9.27 -3.14 -0.65
N HIS A 67 8.19 -2.58 -0.12
CA HIS A 67 8.17 -1.56 0.94
C HIS A 67 7.29 -2.07 2.09
N ALA A 68 7.71 -3.18 2.70
CA ALA A 68 6.96 -3.81 3.79
C ALA A 68 6.82 -2.90 5.03
N ASP A 69 7.72 -1.91 5.16
CA ASP A 69 7.68 -0.85 6.18
C ASP A 69 6.44 0.06 6.07
N LEU A 70 5.72 0.03 4.95
CA LEU A 70 4.47 0.79 4.77
C LEU A 70 3.33 0.22 5.60
N ILE A 71 3.33 -1.08 5.88
CA ILE A 71 2.21 -1.75 6.52
C ILE A 71 2.38 -1.70 8.03
N GLY A 72 1.42 -1.04 8.70
CA GLY A 72 1.39 -0.99 10.16
C GLY A 72 1.13 -2.36 10.80
N PRO A 73 1.26 -2.49 12.13
CA PRO A 73 0.89 -3.71 12.84
C PRO A 73 -0.63 -3.96 12.76
N ASP A 74 -1.03 -5.21 12.98
CA ASP A 74 -2.44 -5.56 13.19
C ASP A 74 -3.02 -4.81 14.39
N VAL A 75 -4.27 -4.37 14.27
CA VAL A 75 -4.94 -3.53 15.26
C VAL A 75 -6.25 -4.17 15.74
N PRO A 76 -6.56 -4.12 17.04
CA PRO A 76 -7.86 -4.56 17.53
C PRO A 76 -8.94 -3.53 17.22
N ASP A 77 -10.17 -3.99 16.96
CA ASP A 77 -11.36 -3.16 17.05
C ASP A 77 -11.85 -3.00 18.50
N ALA A 78 -12.94 -2.27 18.69
CA ALA A 78 -13.53 -2.00 20.00
C ALA A 78 -14.02 -3.27 20.73
N ASP A 79 -14.28 -4.37 20.01
CA ASP A 79 -14.68 -5.65 20.55
C ASP A 79 -13.48 -6.59 20.78
N GLY A 80 -12.27 -6.13 20.50
CA GLY A 80 -11.03 -6.90 20.61
C GLY A 80 -10.77 -7.87 19.45
N ARG A 81 -11.49 -7.77 18.32
CA ARG A 81 -11.16 -8.56 17.12
C ARG A 81 -9.97 -7.93 16.41
N MET A 82 -8.98 -8.74 16.06
CA MET A 82 -7.80 -8.28 15.34
C MET A 82 -8.09 -8.07 13.85
N HIS A 83 -7.67 -6.93 13.32
CA HIS A 83 -7.71 -6.58 11.91
C HIS A 83 -6.29 -6.48 11.37
N ALA A 84 -6.10 -6.92 10.12
CA ALA A 84 -4.81 -6.82 9.46
C ALA A 84 -4.35 -5.37 9.37
N GLY A 85 -3.06 -5.14 9.61
CA GLY A 85 -2.44 -3.84 9.40
C GLY A 85 -2.59 -3.36 7.95
N ILE A 86 -2.75 -2.05 7.78
CA ILE A 86 -2.81 -1.41 6.46
C ILE A 86 -1.76 -0.30 6.36
N SER A 87 -1.58 0.23 5.14
CA SER A 87 -0.67 1.34 4.89
C SER A 87 -1.16 2.62 5.58
N ASP A 88 -0.26 3.31 6.30
CA ASP A 88 -0.49 4.67 6.81
C ASP A 88 -0.23 5.76 5.75
N THR A 89 0.39 5.36 4.63
CA THR A 89 0.76 6.22 3.52
C THR A 89 -0.33 6.13 2.44
N PRO A 90 -0.97 7.25 2.07
CA PRO A 90 -1.97 7.26 0.99
C PRO A 90 -1.35 6.90 -0.36
N VAL A 91 -2.12 6.16 -1.17
CA VAL A 91 -1.77 5.79 -2.55
C VAL A 91 -2.82 6.37 -3.50
N PRO A 92 -2.75 7.67 -3.84
CA PRO A 92 -3.64 8.26 -4.84
C PRO A 92 -3.47 7.59 -6.20
N VAL A 93 -4.60 7.37 -6.87
CA VAL A 93 -4.68 6.88 -8.24
C VAL A 93 -5.02 8.06 -9.15
N LEU A 94 -4.09 8.40 -10.04
CA LEU A 94 -4.16 9.52 -10.98
C LEU A 94 -4.36 9.00 -12.40
N VAL A 95 -4.65 9.90 -13.33
CA VAL A 95 -4.81 9.58 -14.74
C VAL A 95 -3.96 10.52 -15.61
N ALA A 96 -3.38 9.97 -16.69
CA ALA A 96 -2.59 10.74 -17.63
C ALA A 96 -2.58 10.10 -19.04
N PRO A 97 -2.26 10.86 -20.10
CA PRO A 97 -2.06 10.32 -21.45
C PRO A 97 -0.94 9.28 -21.50
N ALA A 98 -1.02 8.34 -22.45
CA ALA A 98 -0.03 7.26 -22.58
C ALA A 98 1.42 7.77 -22.78
N SER A 99 1.60 8.88 -23.50
CA SER A 99 2.91 9.52 -23.67
C SER A 99 3.51 9.95 -22.33
N GLN A 100 2.69 10.52 -21.45
CA GLN A 100 3.13 10.95 -20.14
C GLN A 100 3.43 9.77 -19.21
N LEU A 101 2.72 8.65 -19.34
CA LEU A 101 3.10 7.41 -18.64
C LEU A 101 4.49 6.91 -19.10
N ALA A 102 4.78 6.98 -20.40
CA ALA A 102 6.09 6.61 -20.92
C ALA A 102 7.20 7.51 -20.36
N GLU A 103 6.96 8.81 -20.25
CA GLU A 103 7.88 9.75 -19.59
C GLU A 103 8.07 9.44 -18.10
N LEU A 104 6.98 9.21 -17.36
CA LEU A 104 7.04 8.83 -15.94
C LEU A 104 7.78 7.50 -15.72
N ALA A 105 7.67 6.57 -16.67
CA ALA A 105 8.36 5.29 -16.61
C ALA A 105 9.90 5.43 -16.71
N GLN A 106 10.39 6.56 -17.21
CA GLN A 106 11.82 6.89 -17.30
C GLN A 106 12.35 7.68 -16.09
N ALA A 107 11.51 7.91 -15.07
CA ALA A 107 11.95 8.62 -13.87
C ALA A 107 13.17 7.92 -13.23
N GLN A 108 14.15 8.72 -12.86
CA GLN A 108 15.43 8.24 -12.35
C GLN A 108 15.46 8.22 -10.82
N PRO A 109 16.39 7.47 -10.20
CA PRO A 109 16.61 7.53 -8.77
C PRO A 109 16.74 8.97 -8.24
N PRO A 110 16.21 9.25 -7.03
CA PRO A 110 15.74 8.28 -6.03
C PRO A 110 14.26 7.92 -6.17
N ILE A 111 13.64 8.13 -7.33
CA ILE A 111 12.30 7.62 -7.64
C ILE A 111 12.43 6.19 -8.14
N GLU A 112 11.71 5.28 -7.48
CA GLU A 112 11.45 3.95 -7.99
C GLU A 112 10.20 3.94 -8.84
N VAL A 113 10.27 3.25 -9.98
CA VAL A 113 9.19 3.09 -10.94
C VAL A 113 8.81 1.62 -11.04
N ILE A 114 7.52 1.32 -10.94
CA ILE A 114 6.96 -0.02 -11.20
C ILE A 114 5.93 0.12 -12.31
N GLY A 115 6.23 -0.46 -13.48
CA GLY A 115 5.37 -0.39 -14.66
C GLY A 115 4.45 -1.59 -14.81
N PHE A 116 3.21 -1.35 -15.20
CA PHE A 116 2.27 -2.37 -15.64
C PHE A 116 1.89 -2.12 -17.11
N THR A 117 2.38 -2.97 -18.00
CA THR A 117 2.22 -2.80 -19.45
C THR A 117 0.92 -3.38 -19.96
N LYS A 118 0.44 -2.92 -21.12
CA LYS A 118 -0.70 -3.54 -21.82
C LYS A 118 -0.40 -5.01 -22.17
N THR A 119 0.86 -5.32 -22.48
CA THR A 119 1.36 -6.69 -22.65
C THR A 119 1.13 -7.54 -21.40
N ALA A 120 1.45 -7.02 -20.21
CA ALA A 120 1.17 -7.69 -18.94
C ALA A 120 -0.33 -7.86 -18.71
N ALA A 121 -1.14 -6.84 -19.02
CA ALA A 121 -2.59 -6.89 -18.85
C ALA A 121 -3.29 -7.96 -19.71
N GLY A 122 -2.73 -8.27 -20.89
CA GLY A 122 -3.23 -9.33 -21.77
C GLY A 122 -2.71 -10.74 -21.45
N ALA A 123 -1.72 -10.85 -20.57
CA ALA A 123 -1.11 -12.13 -20.22
C ALA A 123 -1.81 -12.76 -19.01
N HIS A 124 -2.49 -13.88 -19.24
CA HIS A 124 -3.18 -14.62 -18.18
C HIS A 124 -2.27 -15.52 -17.33
N THR A 125 -0.99 -15.66 -17.71
CA THR A 125 0.02 -16.41 -16.95
C THR A 125 1.34 -15.66 -16.96
N TYR A 126 2.15 -15.87 -15.91
CA TYR A 126 3.46 -15.22 -15.79
C TYR A 126 4.42 -15.60 -16.92
N ASP A 127 4.38 -16.86 -17.37
CA ASP A 127 5.15 -17.34 -18.52
C ASP A 127 4.77 -16.63 -19.83
N LYS A 128 3.47 -16.38 -20.06
CA LYS A 128 3.02 -15.62 -21.22
C LYS A 128 3.48 -14.17 -21.12
N TYR A 129 3.39 -13.60 -19.93
CA TYR A 129 3.84 -12.23 -19.66
C TYR A 129 5.33 -12.07 -19.96
N THR A 130 6.19 -12.90 -19.38
CA THR A 130 7.65 -12.77 -19.53
C THR A 130 8.10 -12.95 -20.97
N ARG A 131 7.55 -13.93 -21.69
CA ARG A 131 7.81 -14.10 -23.13
C ARG A 131 7.34 -12.92 -23.96
N ALA A 132 6.13 -12.44 -23.72
CA ALA A 132 5.57 -11.33 -24.48
C ALA A 132 6.32 -10.02 -24.20
N LEU A 133 6.74 -9.78 -22.96
CA LEU A 133 7.53 -8.60 -22.61
C LEU A 133 8.92 -8.64 -23.24
N ALA A 134 9.59 -9.81 -23.24
CA ALA A 134 10.92 -9.97 -23.84
C ALA A 134 10.95 -9.73 -25.36
N ALA A 135 9.79 -9.77 -26.01
CA ALA A 135 9.66 -9.53 -27.46
C ALA A 135 9.41 -8.06 -27.83
N VAL A 136 9.28 -7.15 -26.85
CA VAL A 136 8.97 -5.73 -27.09
C VAL A 136 10.15 -4.88 -26.62
N ALA A 137 10.66 -4.01 -27.50
CA ALA A 137 11.72 -3.09 -27.13
C ALA A 137 11.23 -2.08 -26.08
N SER A 138 12.11 -1.60 -25.20
CA SER A 138 11.72 -0.67 -24.14
C SER A 138 11.05 0.61 -24.66
N ALA A 139 11.45 1.07 -25.85
CA ALA A 139 10.86 2.24 -26.50
C ALA A 139 9.42 2.00 -27.00
N ASP A 140 9.05 0.74 -27.22
CA ASP A 140 7.74 0.32 -27.72
C ASP A 140 6.83 -0.20 -26.59
N LEU A 141 7.25 -0.08 -25.33
CA LEU A 141 6.45 -0.52 -24.19
C LEU A 141 5.26 0.41 -23.96
N ASP A 142 4.08 -0.14 -24.22
CA ASP A 142 2.81 0.48 -23.92
C ASP A 142 2.42 0.26 -22.45
N TYR A 143 2.43 1.33 -21.65
CA TYR A 143 2.01 1.28 -20.24
C TYR A 143 0.51 1.44 -20.09
N LEU A 144 -0.11 0.57 -19.28
CA LEU A 144 -1.48 0.73 -18.80
C LEU A 144 -1.50 1.49 -17.46
N ALA A 145 -0.48 1.26 -16.63
CA ALA A 145 -0.29 1.98 -15.38
C ALA A 145 1.20 2.05 -15.00
N VAL A 146 1.56 3.07 -14.23
CA VAL A 146 2.89 3.23 -13.63
C VAL A 146 2.73 3.64 -12.18
N ALA A 147 3.46 3.01 -11.28
CA ALA A 147 3.60 3.47 -9.90
C ALA A 147 4.94 4.18 -9.70
N LEU A 148 4.91 5.29 -8.96
CA LEU A 148 6.09 6.04 -8.53
C LEU A 148 6.19 6.02 -7.01
N VAL A 149 7.35 5.61 -6.49
CA VAL A 149 7.65 5.58 -5.05
C VAL A 149 8.94 6.36 -4.82
N GLY A 150 8.95 7.33 -3.92
CA GLY A 150 10.17 8.09 -3.64
C GLY A 150 9.96 9.32 -2.77
N PRO A 151 10.95 10.24 -2.72
CA PRO A 151 10.83 11.47 -1.95
C PRO A 151 9.64 12.31 -2.39
N ARG A 152 8.86 12.78 -1.42
CA ARG A 152 7.57 13.46 -1.64
C ARG A 152 7.66 14.62 -2.62
N ALA A 153 8.69 15.46 -2.50
CA ALA A 153 8.88 16.62 -3.36
C ALA A 153 9.05 16.23 -4.84
N GLN A 154 9.87 15.21 -5.10
CA GLN A 154 10.19 14.78 -6.46
C GLN A 154 9.00 14.07 -7.11
N VAL A 155 8.35 13.15 -6.39
CA VAL A 155 7.12 12.50 -6.89
C VAL A 155 6.01 13.54 -7.13
N THR A 156 5.87 14.53 -6.24
CA THR A 156 4.89 15.61 -6.44
C THR A 156 5.22 16.51 -7.62
N SER A 157 6.50 16.77 -7.89
CA SER A 157 6.90 17.53 -9.07
C SER A 157 6.48 16.84 -10.38
N LEU A 158 6.49 15.51 -10.42
CA LEU A 158 6.12 14.75 -11.62
C LEU A 158 4.61 14.55 -11.75
N THR A 159 3.88 14.45 -10.63
CA THR A 159 2.49 14.01 -10.64
C THR A 159 1.49 15.05 -10.11
N GLY A 160 1.95 16.19 -9.62
CA GLY A 160 1.13 17.13 -8.86
C GLY A 160 0.03 17.83 -9.67
N SER A 161 0.22 17.94 -10.99
CA SER A 161 -0.76 18.49 -11.92
C SER A 161 -1.74 17.45 -12.49
N LEU A 162 -1.50 16.16 -12.23
CA LEU A 162 -2.32 15.09 -12.79
C LEU A 162 -3.66 14.99 -12.04
N PRO A 163 -4.78 14.85 -12.76
CA PRO A 163 -6.08 14.67 -12.13
C PRO A 163 -6.20 13.28 -11.49
N LEU A 164 -7.06 13.18 -10.47
CA LEU A 164 -7.47 11.90 -9.90
C LEU A 164 -8.22 11.06 -10.95
N PHE A 165 -7.98 9.75 -10.95
CA PHE A 165 -8.81 8.80 -11.69
C PHE A 165 -10.24 8.83 -11.14
N ARG A 166 -11.25 8.82 -12.02
CA ARG A 166 -12.67 8.88 -11.67
C ARG A 166 -13.43 7.70 -12.24
#